data_AF-A0A4Y2H4N2-F1
#
_entry.id   AF-A0A4Y2H4N2-F1
#
_cell.length_a   1.000
_cell.length_b   1.000
_cell.length_c   1.000
_cell.angle_alpha   90.00
_cell.angle_beta   90.00
_cell.angle_gamma   90.00
#
_symmetry.space_group_name_H-M   'P 1'
#
loop_
_entity.id
_entity.type
_entity.pdbx_description
1 polymer ?
#
loop_
_entity_poly.entity_id
_entity_poly.type
_entity_poly.pdbx_seq_one_letter_code
_entity_poly.pdbx_strand_id
1 'polypeptide(L)'
;MLALKAGIEWANTANEDVNIWSDSESSLQALKSFNVKRKITQEAQMILLKNARIRLGWVKAHIGCNDIADILVKEATTDGIPARLPFPKRFLKKQLLELSLSCSQAEWDNGETSRWVYSIIPKISNKQLHWSRECIQFATGHGPFNSYLNDPVSTLQTTADVGK
;
A
#
# COMPACT_ATOMS: atom_id res chain seq x y z
N MET A 1 -1.69 4.93 17.11
CA MET A 1 -1.43 5.83 18.27
C MET A 1 -0.14 5.52 19.03
N LEU A 2 0.11 4.31 19.55
CA LEU A 2 1.36 4.02 20.29
C LEU A 2 2.63 4.22 19.43
N ALA A 3 2.66 3.67 18.21
CA ALA A 3 3.77 3.88 17.27
C ALA A 3 3.97 5.36 16.93
N LEU A 4 2.86 6.09 16.72
CA LEU A 4 2.87 7.52 16.46
C LEU A 4 3.44 8.31 17.64
N LYS A 5 3.08 7.95 18.88
CA LYS A 5 3.64 8.55 20.10
C LYS A 5 5.15 8.33 20.19
N ALA A 6 5.62 7.10 19.96
CA ALA A 6 7.05 6.79 19.98
C ALA A 6 7.82 7.59 18.92
N GLY A 7 7.27 7.74 17.71
CA GLY A 7 7.86 8.58 16.67
C GLY A 7 7.93 10.06 17.07
N ILE A 8 6.89 10.57 17.73
CA ILE A 8 6.87 11.94 18.26
C ILE A 8 7.91 12.14 19.37
N GLU A 9 8.04 11.19 20.30
CA GLU A 9 9.04 11.22 21.36
C GLU A 9 10.47 11.23 20.79
N TRP A 10 10.74 10.38 19.80
CA TRP A 10 12.03 10.36 19.10
C TRP A 10 12.33 11.68 18.37
N ALA A 11 11.35 12.20 17.62
CA ALA A 11 11.52 13.46 16.88
C ALA A 11 11.77 14.65 17.83
N ASN A 12 11.18 14.62 19.02
CA ASN A 12 11.44 15.63 20.04
C ASN A 12 12.87 15.58 20.59
N THR A 13 13.50 14.40 20.65
CA THR A 13 14.91 14.25 21.05
C THR A 13 15.88 14.65 19.94
N ALA A 14 15.51 14.46 18.67
CA ALA A 14 16.38 14.76 17.53
C ALA A 14 16.69 16.27 17.35
N ASN A 15 15.84 17.16 17.87
CA ASN A 15 15.97 18.63 17.79
C ASN A 15 16.08 19.21 16.35
N GLU A 16 15.67 18.44 15.35
CA GLU A 16 15.64 18.81 13.93
C GLU A 16 14.19 19.04 13.45
N ASP A 17 14.05 19.59 12.25
CA ASP A 17 12.77 19.74 11.56
C ASP A 17 12.34 18.38 10.98
N VAL A 18 11.41 17.70 11.67
CA VAL A 18 10.99 16.33 11.34
C VAL A 18 9.55 16.31 10.86
N ASN A 19 9.30 15.61 9.74
CA ASN A 19 7.96 15.33 9.23
C ASN A 19 7.59 13.87 9.51
N ILE A 20 6.54 13.62 10.31
CA ILE A 20 6.03 12.28 10.61
C ILE A 20 4.75 12.04 9.81
N TRP A 21 4.73 10.99 9.00
CA TRP A 21 3.58 10.60 8.19
C TRP A 21 2.86 9.41 8.81
N SER A 22 1.53 9.49 8.89
CA SER A 22 0.68 8.42 9.41
C SER A 22 -0.46 8.13 8.45
N ASP A 23 -0.74 6.85 8.24
CA ASP A 23 -1.87 6.36 7.46
C ASP A 23 -3.19 6.39 8.25
N SER A 24 -3.08 6.31 9.58
CA SER A 24 -4.19 6.39 10.52
C SER A 24 -4.72 7.82 10.65
N GLU A 25 -5.67 8.18 9.79
CA GLU A 25 -6.37 9.46 9.84
C GLU A 25 -7.00 9.71 11.23
N SER A 26 -7.62 8.68 11.82
CA SER A 26 -8.23 8.77 13.15
C SER A 26 -7.23 9.10 14.26
N SER A 27 -6.00 8.59 14.18
CA SER A 27 -4.94 8.93 15.14
C SER A 27 -4.50 10.40 15.00
N LEU A 28 -4.36 10.90 13.77
CA LEU A 28 -4.00 12.28 13.51
C LEU A 28 -5.11 13.26 13.92
N GLN A 29 -6.37 12.90 13.66
CA GLN A 29 -7.54 13.68 14.09
C GLN A 29 -7.61 13.74 15.62
N ALA A 30 -7.35 12.62 16.31
CA ALA A 30 -7.30 12.63 17.77
C ALA A 30 -6.24 13.59 18.30
N LEU A 31 -5.07 13.69 17.67
CA LEU A 31 -4.01 14.64 18.04
C LEU A 31 -4.37 16.10 17.77
N LYS A 32 -5.24 16.38 16.80
CA LYS A 32 -5.76 17.73 16.53
C LYS A 32 -6.92 18.13 17.45
N SER A 33 -7.62 17.16 18.03
CA SER A 33 -8.80 17.41 18.85
C SER A 33 -8.44 17.95 20.24
N PHE A 34 -9.16 18.97 20.71
CA PHE A 34 -8.93 19.60 22.01
C PHE A 34 -9.46 18.78 23.20
N ASN A 35 -10.33 17.79 22.95
CA ASN A 35 -11.06 17.06 23.98
C ASN A 35 -10.72 15.57 23.98
N VAL A 36 -9.43 15.25 24.16
CA VAL A 36 -8.98 13.85 24.20
C VAL A 36 -9.00 13.32 25.62
N LYS A 37 -9.72 12.21 25.83
CA LYS A 37 -9.78 11.49 27.13
C LYS A 37 -8.64 10.51 27.36
N ARG A 38 -7.89 10.14 26.31
CA ARG A 38 -6.81 9.13 26.39
C ARG A 38 -5.48 9.77 26.78
N LYS A 39 -4.89 9.30 27.89
CA LYS A 39 -3.61 9.77 28.43
C LYS A 39 -2.46 9.75 27.40
N ILE A 40 -2.36 8.67 26.63
CA ILE A 40 -1.32 8.49 25.60
C ILE A 40 -1.39 9.60 24.53
N THR A 41 -2.59 9.99 24.13
CA THR A 41 -2.79 11.05 23.14
C THR A 41 -2.51 12.42 23.74
N GLN A 42 -2.88 12.66 25.01
CA GLN A 42 -2.57 13.89 25.72
C GLN A 42 -1.06 14.10 25.85
N GLU A 43 -0.32 13.06 26.23
CA GLU A 43 1.15 13.11 26.31
C GLU A 43 1.78 13.44 24.95
N ALA A 44 1.31 12.79 23.88
CA ALA A 44 1.78 13.09 22.52
C ALA A 44 1.45 14.53 22.09
N GLN A 45 0.26 15.03 22.39
CA GLN A 45 -0.14 16.42 22.12
C GLN A 45 0.76 17.43 22.84
N MET A 46 1.05 17.19 24.12
CA MET A 46 1.91 18.08 24.91
C MET A 46 3.32 18.20 24.33
N ILE A 47 3.85 17.13 23.74
CA ILE A 47 5.15 17.15 23.07
C ILE A 47 5.09 17.99 21.79
N LEU A 48 4.06 17.78 20.97
CA LEU A 48 3.85 18.54 19.73
C LEU A 48 3.66 20.04 19.98
N LEU A 49 2.93 20.41 21.04
CA LEU A 49 2.72 21.81 21.42
C LEU A 49 4.01 22.50 21.86
N LYS A 50 4.93 21.76 22.50
CA LYS A 50 6.22 22.29 22.96
C LYS A 50 7.25 22.41 21.84
N ASN A 51 7.09 21.66 20.76
CA ASN A 51 8.07 21.58 19.69
C ASN A 51 7.44 21.81 18.31
N ALA A 52 7.48 23.08 17.87
CA ALA A 52 6.92 23.51 16.58
C ALA A 52 7.68 22.98 15.35
N ARG A 53 8.82 22.31 15.54
CA ARG A 53 9.63 21.71 14.46
C ARG A 53 9.09 20.37 13.96
N ILE A 54 8.22 19.74 14.75
CA ILE A 54 7.61 18.45 14.42
C ILE A 54 6.33 18.70 13.62
N ARG A 55 6.31 18.28 12.37
CA ARG A 55 5.13 18.38 11.49
C ARG A 55 4.51 17.01 11.31
N LEU A 56 3.17 16.95 11.36
CA LEU A 56 2.40 15.73 11.14
C LEU A 56 1.71 15.78 9.79
N GLY A 57 1.89 14.72 8.99
CA GLY A 57 1.25 14.54 7.70
C GLY A 57 0.37 13.30 7.67
N TRP A 58 -0.71 13.35 6.88
CA TRP A 58 -1.55 12.20 6.58
C TRP A 58 -1.16 11.62 5.22
N VAL A 59 -1.04 10.31 5.15
CA VAL A 59 -0.88 9.58 3.89
C VAL A 59 -2.05 8.62 3.72
N LYS A 60 -2.60 8.52 2.52
CA LYS A 60 -3.74 7.63 2.27
C LYS A 60 -3.26 6.17 2.30
N ALA A 61 -3.86 5.35 3.15
CA ALA A 61 -3.69 3.91 3.08
C ALA A 61 -4.31 3.38 1.78
N HIS A 62 -3.65 2.40 1.15
CA HIS A 62 -4.07 1.69 -0.08
C HIS A 62 -3.93 2.43 -1.42
N ILE A 63 -2.67 2.60 -1.83
CA ILE A 63 -2.20 2.32 -3.20
C ILE A 63 -0.82 1.66 -3.05
N GLY A 64 -0.75 0.36 -2.71
CA GLY A 64 0.49 -0.44 -2.66
C GLY A 64 1.66 0.05 -1.75
N CYS A 65 1.50 1.16 -1.02
CA CYS A 65 2.58 1.91 -0.38
C CYS A 65 2.75 1.59 1.14
N ASN A 66 1.87 0.75 1.72
CA ASN A 66 2.04 0.28 3.11
C ASN A 66 2.97 -0.93 3.21
N ASP A 67 3.32 -1.56 2.09
CA ASP A 67 4.25 -2.69 2.06
C ASP A 67 5.69 -2.26 2.37
N ILE A 68 6.10 -1.02 2.08
CA ILE A 68 7.49 -0.53 2.29
C ILE A 68 7.69 0.05 3.70
N ALA A 69 6.65 0.62 4.32
CA ALA A 69 6.70 1.07 5.71
C ALA A 69 6.77 -0.11 6.70
N ASP A 70 6.06 -1.21 6.41
CA ASP A 70 6.18 -2.46 7.16
C ASP A 70 7.54 -3.15 6.94
N ILE A 71 8.15 -3.00 5.76
CA ILE A 71 9.54 -3.42 5.51
C ILE A 71 10.53 -2.61 6.38
N LEU A 72 10.35 -1.30 6.51
CA LEU A 72 11.16 -0.42 7.37
C LEU A 72 10.99 -0.73 8.88
N VAL A 73 9.80 -1.13 9.35
CA VAL A 73 9.60 -1.64 10.73
C VAL A 73 10.32 -2.98 10.95
N LYS A 74 10.37 -3.81 9.90
CA LYS A 74 11.12 -5.08 9.89
C LYS A 74 12.64 -4.89 9.87
N GLU A 75 13.15 -3.81 9.30
CA GLU A 75 14.58 -3.50 9.29
C GLU A 75 15.04 -2.83 10.58
N ALA A 76 14.23 -1.97 11.19
CA ALA A 76 14.53 -1.34 12.49
C ALA A 76 14.66 -2.34 13.66
N THR A 77 14.13 -3.57 13.51
CA THR A 77 14.35 -4.68 14.45
C THR A 77 15.66 -5.44 14.19
N THR A 78 16.37 -5.14 13.10
CA THR A 78 17.65 -5.77 12.72
C THR A 78 18.85 -5.06 13.36
N ASP A 79 18.74 -3.76 13.64
CA ASP A 79 19.76 -2.94 14.35
C ASP A 79 19.44 -2.72 15.85
N GLY A 80 18.35 -3.29 16.36
CA GLY A 80 17.99 -3.23 17.77
C GLY A 80 18.71 -4.30 18.62
N ILE A 81 18.94 -4.00 19.91
CA ILE A 81 19.43 -4.97 20.91
C ILE A 81 18.69 -6.31 20.72
N PRO A 82 19.38 -7.47 20.61
CA PRO A 82 18.73 -8.73 20.29
C PRO A 82 17.67 -9.09 21.34
N ALA A 83 16.40 -8.80 21.04
CA ALA A 83 15.30 -9.29 21.84
C ALA A 83 15.20 -10.81 21.62
N ARG A 84 15.27 -11.59 22.70
CA ARG A 84 15.03 -13.04 22.64
C ARG A 84 13.55 -13.25 22.28
N LEU A 85 13.27 -13.41 20.99
CA LEU A 85 11.91 -13.63 20.51
C LEU A 85 11.44 -15.04 20.89
N PRO A 86 10.21 -15.20 21.42
CA PRO A 86 9.66 -16.52 21.80
C PRO A 86 9.39 -17.43 20.60
N PHE A 87 9.45 -16.89 19.37
CA PHE A 87 9.18 -17.63 18.14
C PHE A 87 10.37 -17.60 17.17
N PRO A 88 10.62 -18.70 16.44
CA PRO A 88 11.65 -18.73 15.40
C PRO A 88 11.35 -17.73 14.26
N LYS A 89 12.40 -17.10 13.72
CA LYS A 89 12.33 -16.14 12.60
C LYS A 89 11.53 -16.65 11.39
N ARG A 90 11.59 -17.95 11.11
CA ARG A 90 10.84 -18.60 10.01
C ARG A 90 9.33 -18.47 10.17
N PHE A 91 8.81 -18.62 11.39
CA PHE A 91 7.39 -18.51 11.69
C PHE A 91 6.86 -17.11 11.39
N LEU A 92 7.59 -16.09 11.83
CA LEU A 92 7.25 -14.67 11.58
C LEU A 92 7.33 -14.30 10.10
N LYS A 93 8.33 -14.82 9.37
CA LYS A 93 8.43 -14.62 7.91
C LYS A 93 7.24 -15.19 7.17
N LYS A 94 6.78 -16.39 7.56
CA LYS A 94 5.59 -17.03 6.96
C LYS A 94 4.33 -16.21 7.20
N GLN A 95 4.11 -15.77 8.45
CA GLN A 95 2.98 -14.94 8.85
C GLN A 95 2.91 -13.62 8.04
N LEU A 96 4.03 -12.90 7.88
CA LEU A 96 3.99 -11.67 7.07
C LEU A 96 3.70 -11.96 5.59
N LEU A 97 4.28 -13.02 5.04
CA LEU A 97 4.04 -13.36 3.65
C LEU A 97 2.56 -13.70 3.39
N GLU A 98 1.90 -14.42 4.30
CA GLU A 98 0.46 -14.70 4.23
C GLU A 98 -0.38 -13.43 4.31
N LEU A 99 -0.03 -12.48 5.20
CA LEU A 99 -0.72 -11.20 5.34
C LEU A 99 -0.58 -10.31 4.09
N SER A 100 0.63 -10.19 3.55
CA SER A 100 0.91 -9.39 2.36
C SER A 100 0.16 -9.94 1.14
N LEU A 101 0.19 -11.27 0.94
CA LEU A 101 -0.58 -11.92 -0.13
C LEU A 101 -2.08 -11.70 0.02
N SER A 102 -2.62 -11.77 1.24
CA SER A 102 -4.05 -11.50 1.50
C SER A 102 -4.44 -10.05 1.19
N CYS A 103 -3.54 -9.10 1.46
CA CYS A 103 -3.77 -7.69 1.20
C CYS A 103 -3.80 -7.42 -0.31
N SER A 104 -2.78 -7.89 -1.02
CA SER A 104 -2.73 -7.79 -2.48
C SER A 104 -3.91 -8.50 -3.15
N GLN A 105 -4.35 -9.66 -2.63
CA GLN A 105 -5.53 -10.36 -3.15
C GLN A 105 -6.80 -9.52 -3.00
N ALA A 106 -7.01 -8.90 -1.83
CA ALA A 106 -8.18 -8.05 -1.61
C ALA A 106 -8.18 -6.84 -2.56
N GLU A 107 -7.02 -6.26 -2.85
CA GLU A 107 -6.90 -5.21 -3.86
C GLU A 107 -7.19 -5.73 -5.28
N TRP A 108 -6.73 -6.95 -5.59
CA TRP A 108 -6.96 -7.60 -6.88
C TRP A 108 -8.43 -7.94 -7.13
N ASP A 109 -9.13 -8.44 -6.10
CA ASP A 109 -10.55 -8.81 -6.17
C ASP A 109 -11.43 -7.58 -6.42
N ASN A 110 -11.11 -6.47 -5.75
CA ASN A 110 -11.89 -5.23 -5.77
C ASN A 110 -11.43 -4.21 -6.84
N GLY A 111 -10.32 -4.47 -7.52
CA GLY A 111 -9.79 -3.59 -8.55
C GLY A 111 -10.69 -3.56 -9.80
N GLU A 112 -11.01 -2.36 -10.27
CA GLU A 112 -11.80 -2.14 -11.50
C GLU A 112 -10.95 -2.25 -12.78
N THR A 113 -9.65 -2.04 -12.68
CA THR A 113 -8.69 -2.14 -13.79
C THR A 113 -8.22 -3.59 -13.98
N SER A 114 -7.84 -3.97 -15.20
CA SER A 114 -7.24 -5.30 -15.47
C SER A 114 -8.14 -6.52 -15.15
N ARG A 115 -9.47 -6.36 -15.18
CA ARG A 115 -10.45 -7.46 -14.97
C ARG A 115 -10.25 -8.66 -15.89
N TRP A 116 -9.71 -8.43 -17.08
CA TRP A 116 -9.37 -9.48 -18.02
C TRP A 116 -8.15 -10.31 -17.54
N VAL A 117 -7.16 -9.67 -16.89
CA VAL A 117 -6.05 -10.42 -16.24
C VAL A 117 -6.59 -11.20 -15.05
N TYR A 118 -7.50 -10.59 -14.28
CA TYR A 118 -8.16 -11.22 -13.13
C TYR A 118 -8.94 -12.49 -13.54
N SER A 119 -9.56 -12.52 -14.72
CA SER A 119 -10.28 -13.72 -15.18
C SER A 119 -9.34 -14.91 -15.46
N ILE A 120 -8.07 -14.64 -15.81
CA ILE A 120 -7.06 -15.67 -16.05
C ILE A 120 -6.34 -16.07 -14.75
N ILE A 121 -5.97 -15.09 -13.95
CA ILE A 121 -5.34 -15.29 -12.63
C ILE A 121 -6.21 -14.60 -11.58
N PRO A 122 -7.27 -15.27 -11.10
CA PRO A 122 -8.13 -14.71 -10.06
C PRO A 122 -7.45 -14.74 -8.70
N LYS A 123 -6.41 -15.59 -8.51
CA LYS A 123 -5.75 -15.78 -7.22
C LYS A 123 -4.25 -15.47 -7.29
N ILE A 124 -3.84 -14.47 -6.52
CA ILE A 124 -2.45 -14.09 -6.27
C ILE A 124 -1.77 -15.17 -5.43
N SER A 125 -0.54 -15.49 -5.79
CA SER A 125 0.31 -16.39 -5.03
C SER A 125 1.77 -15.98 -5.13
N ASN A 126 2.59 -16.45 -4.19
CA ASN A 126 4.04 -16.26 -4.24
C ASN A 126 4.77 -17.25 -5.18
N LYS A 127 4.02 -18.14 -5.86
CA LYS A 127 4.61 -19.09 -6.78
C LYS A 127 4.83 -18.39 -8.11
N GLN A 128 6.04 -18.55 -8.66
CA GLN A 128 6.33 -18.07 -9.98
C GLN A 128 5.48 -18.83 -11.00
N LEU A 129 4.66 -18.10 -11.75
CA LEU A 129 3.97 -18.65 -12.90
C LEU A 129 4.99 -18.71 -14.05
N HIS A 130 5.20 -19.91 -14.61
CA HIS A 130 6.10 -20.12 -15.74
C HIS A 130 5.42 -19.70 -17.06
N TRP A 131 5.04 -18.43 -17.15
CA TRP A 131 4.45 -17.89 -18.36
C TRP A 131 5.54 -17.48 -19.33
N SER A 132 5.37 -17.83 -20.60
CA SER A 132 6.24 -17.31 -21.65
C SER A 132 5.97 -15.82 -21.83
N ARG A 133 6.91 -15.12 -22.47
CA ARG A 133 6.78 -13.69 -22.76
C ARG A 133 5.49 -13.40 -23.55
N GLU A 134 5.16 -14.25 -24.50
CA GLU A 134 3.97 -14.15 -25.34
C GLU A 134 2.69 -14.32 -24.51
N CYS A 135 2.67 -15.27 -23.57
CA CYS A 135 1.54 -15.44 -22.65
C CYS A 135 1.36 -14.22 -21.75
N ILE A 136 2.44 -13.61 -21.25
CA ILE A 136 2.36 -12.39 -20.44
C ILE A 136 1.85 -11.21 -21.28
N GLN A 137 2.34 -11.05 -22.51
CA GLN A 137 1.93 -9.97 -23.41
C GLN A 137 0.48 -10.11 -23.85
N PHE A 138 0.06 -11.31 -24.21
CA PHE A 138 -1.35 -11.61 -24.46
C PHE A 138 -2.16 -11.31 -23.21
N ALA A 139 -1.66 -11.75 -22.05
CA ALA A 139 -2.38 -11.63 -20.81
C ALA A 139 -2.56 -10.19 -20.31
N THR A 140 -1.65 -9.30 -20.69
CA THR A 140 -1.67 -7.90 -20.24
C THR A 140 -2.19 -6.98 -21.33
N GLY A 141 -2.55 -7.51 -22.50
CA GLY A 141 -2.92 -6.72 -23.67
C GLY A 141 -1.76 -5.90 -24.26
N HIS A 142 -0.51 -6.22 -23.90
CA HIS A 142 0.71 -5.45 -24.23
C HIS A 142 1.61 -6.15 -25.27
N GLY A 143 1.04 -6.90 -26.21
CA GLY A 143 1.75 -7.52 -27.33
C GLY A 143 1.28 -6.99 -28.69
N PRO A 144 1.96 -7.38 -29.79
CA PRO A 144 1.54 -7.08 -31.17
C PRO A 144 0.32 -7.93 -31.57
N PHE A 145 -0.68 -8.00 -30.69
CA PHE A 145 -1.94 -8.68 -30.92
C PHE A 145 -2.94 -7.62 -31.39
N ASN A 146 -3.46 -7.78 -32.61
CA ASN A 146 -4.44 -6.87 -33.23
C ASN A 146 -5.79 -6.94 -32.48
N SER A 147 -5.89 -6.39 -31.28
CA SER A 147 -7.18 -6.26 -30.57
C SER A 147 -8.07 -5.15 -31.13
N TYR A 148 -7.57 -4.37 -32.10
CA TYR A 148 -8.31 -3.26 -32.73
C TYR A 148 -9.03 -3.60 -34.04
N LEU A 149 -9.02 -4.86 -34.52
CA LEU A 149 -9.52 -5.20 -35.86
C LEU A 149 -10.86 -5.94 -35.94
N ASN A 150 -11.57 -6.16 -34.83
CA ASN A 150 -12.89 -6.80 -34.87
C ASN A 150 -13.89 -6.06 -33.99
N ASP A 151 -14.21 -4.82 -34.39
CA ASP A 151 -15.42 -4.16 -33.92
C ASP A 151 -16.49 -4.30 -35.03
N PRO A 152 -17.50 -5.19 -34.89
CA PRO A 152 -18.53 -5.35 -35.92
C PRO A 152 -19.44 -4.12 -36.06
N VAL A 153 -19.28 -3.11 -35.20
CA VAL A 153 -20.01 -1.83 -35.26
C VAL A 153 -19.37 -0.86 -36.27
N SER A 154 -18.11 -1.04 -36.67
CA SER A 154 -17.44 -0.15 -37.64
C SER A 154 -17.76 -0.48 -39.10
N THR A 155 -18.38 -1.62 -39.41
CA THR A 155 -18.57 -2.08 -40.81
C THR A 155 -19.87 -1.57 -41.44
N LEU A 156 -20.72 -0.83 -40.71
CA LEU A 156 -21.98 -0.28 -41.25
C LEU A 156 -21.94 1.21 -41.61
N GLN A 157 -20.76 1.84 -41.66
CA GLN A 157 -20.64 3.26 -42.03
C GLN A 157 -19.89 3.53 -43.34
N THR A 158 -19.64 2.53 -44.18
CA THR A 158 -18.96 2.74 -45.48
C THR A 158 -19.67 2.01 -46.63
N THR A 159 -20.99 2.19 -46.72
CA THR A 159 -21.74 2.00 -47.98
C THR A 159 -22.90 3.01 -48.03
N ALA A 160 -22.59 4.31 -48.01
CA ALA A 160 -23.60 5.34 -48.28
C ALA A 160 -23.06 6.53 -49.08
N ASP A 161 -21.86 6.43 -49.67
CA ASP A 161 -21.26 7.58 -50.37
C ASP A 161 -20.38 7.17 -51.57
N VAL A 162 -20.95 6.40 -52.49
CA VAL A 162 -20.52 6.39 -53.91
C VAL A 162 -21.74 6.11 -54.79
N GLY A 163 -22.31 7.15 -55.37
CA GLY A 163 -23.36 7.02 -56.38
C GLY A 163 -24.04 8.36 -56.68
N LYS A 164 -23.57 9.04 -57.72
CA LYS A 164 -24.34 10.05 -58.44
C LYS A 164 -25.63 9.45 -58.99
#